data_AF-A0A412IWA6-F1
#
_entry.id   AF-A0A412IWA6-F1
#
_cell.length_a   1.000
_cell.length_b   1.000
_cell.length_c   1.000
_cell.angle_alpha   90.00
_cell.angle_beta   90.00
_cell.angle_gamma   90.00
#
_symmetry.space_group_name_H-M   'P 1'
#
loop_
_entity.id
_entity.type
_entity.pdbx_description
1 polymer ?
#
loop_
_entity_poly.entity_id
_entity_poly.type
_entity_poly.pdbx_seq_one_letter_code
_entity_poly.pdbx_strand_id
1 'polypeptide(L)'
;MLQSVKLQNVMLQMNLDMNIVDYPEFSAIGKDYRSPFTYDSDKKCHIVQKFNRVNFMSYFNCIQVKRWAEYTGVKNFKLHLTMKGKANISVYAIYAASVAVTYNTLCDQVVECDEVSEVVISIPETDKALVGFRMDALEDVEVYSGYYSGDIEEDRIRNVNISLATTTFKKQEYIKRNIDLIKKNVLCEGSDLKGHLFVHVIDNDRELDPEELDSEDLKVYMNNNVGGAGGFTRGMIEALHREDKPTHVLLMDDDVMVMPESLFRTYYLLRILKDEYKKCFLSGAMFDYDIRERQYEDVGYVHKNDGSYGPIKKPMDMRNISNIVKNENYSFDVEDAYAGWWYCCIPVEHIEERGLPLPVFVRGDDVEFSLRNKPGFIALNGICIWHVGFAGKFNAAMELYQVHRNSFVIQAASGICQDEDFLARIKIMFWKDITRFAYNNAELLIDAVDDYLKGPEYIKTLDGEKSLKEHNAKNEKLVPLSDLGYSGELPTDPYKYESLNRLQKLWYVITINGHLLPNFLLRRTPYIIAYDWFFVPGKNYMKKTLVAVNKNNMTGAIRPINRKKCFALIKRYRKVLSKYKKTHAKVDQAYRDSFKEMTTEKFWRDYLHI
;
A
#
# COMPACT_ATOMS: atom_id res chain seq x y z
N MET A 1 -34.36 5.84 -18.06
CA MET A 1 -33.81 6.81 -19.05
C MET A 1 -32.30 6.72 -18.97
N LEU A 2 -31.55 6.96 -20.06
CA LEU A 2 -30.09 7.06 -19.95
C LEU A 2 -29.71 8.45 -19.45
N GLN A 3 -28.87 8.50 -18.43
CA GLN A 3 -28.29 9.71 -17.85
C GLN A 3 -26.77 9.69 -18.03
N SER A 4 -26.20 10.83 -18.43
CA SER A 4 -24.75 11.00 -18.51
C SER A 4 -24.19 11.26 -17.11
N VAL A 5 -23.24 10.43 -16.68
CA VAL A 5 -22.57 10.53 -15.38
C VAL A 5 -21.07 10.75 -15.55
N LYS A 6 -20.49 11.58 -14.69
CA LYS A 6 -19.05 11.84 -14.62
C LYS A 6 -18.30 10.61 -14.07
N LEU A 7 -17.18 10.27 -14.69
CA LEU A 7 -16.40 9.04 -14.40
C LEU A 7 -15.02 9.34 -13.82
N GLN A 8 -14.30 10.32 -14.36
CA GLN A 8 -13.01 10.79 -13.84
C GLN A 8 -12.69 12.18 -14.37
N ASN A 9 -11.89 12.96 -13.64
CA ASN A 9 -11.40 14.25 -14.14
C ASN A 9 -10.18 14.04 -15.06
N VAL A 10 -9.97 14.99 -15.97
CA VAL A 10 -8.69 15.18 -16.66
C VAL A 10 -7.82 16.03 -15.76
N MET A 11 -6.70 15.46 -15.32
CA MET A 11 -5.71 16.09 -14.47
C MET A 11 -4.81 16.99 -15.29
N LEU A 12 -4.85 18.30 -15.02
CA LEU A 12 -3.88 19.27 -15.51
C LEU A 12 -2.75 19.42 -14.48
N GLN A 13 -1.64 20.05 -14.89
CA GLN A 13 -0.45 20.18 -14.04
C GLN A 13 -0.78 20.75 -12.66
N MET A 14 -1.61 21.79 -12.58
CA MET A 14 -1.93 22.48 -11.32
C MET A 14 -3.03 21.77 -10.50
N ASN A 15 -3.60 20.68 -11.01
CA ASN A 15 -4.48 19.80 -10.22
C ASN A 15 -3.70 18.71 -9.50
N LEU A 16 -2.42 18.52 -9.82
CA LEU A 16 -1.55 17.58 -9.15
C LEU A 16 -1.11 18.13 -7.79
N ASP A 17 -0.85 17.24 -6.83
CA ASP A 17 -0.19 17.63 -5.59
C ASP A 17 1.20 18.22 -5.90
N MET A 18 1.60 19.23 -5.12
CA MET A 18 2.86 19.95 -5.30
C MET A 18 4.11 19.04 -5.30
N ASN A 19 4.05 17.85 -4.71
CA ASN A 19 5.17 16.91 -4.70
C ASN A 19 5.28 16.08 -5.99
N ILE A 20 4.25 16.07 -6.85
CA ILE A 20 4.26 15.36 -8.14
C ILE A 20 4.04 16.30 -9.34
N VAL A 21 3.84 17.60 -9.11
CA VAL A 21 3.66 18.61 -10.18
C VAL A 21 4.85 18.66 -11.15
N ASP A 22 6.03 18.26 -10.68
CA ASP A 22 7.28 18.17 -11.45
C ASP A 22 7.38 16.88 -12.30
N TYR A 23 6.36 16.03 -12.26
CA TYR A 23 6.26 14.80 -13.06
C TYR A 23 5.12 14.94 -14.08
N PRO A 24 5.30 15.76 -15.14
CA PRO A 24 4.26 16.03 -16.14
C PRO A 24 3.76 14.74 -16.84
N GLU A 25 4.55 13.66 -16.83
CA GLU A 25 4.17 12.34 -17.36
C GLU A 25 2.95 11.72 -16.68
N PHE A 26 2.59 12.17 -15.46
CA PHE A 26 1.36 11.75 -14.80
C PHE A 26 0.12 12.52 -15.28
N SER A 27 0.28 13.72 -15.83
CA SER A 27 -0.82 14.55 -16.33
C SER A 27 -0.76 14.66 -17.86
N ALA A 28 0.06 15.54 -18.40
CA ALA A 28 0.26 15.69 -19.83
C ALA A 28 1.68 16.18 -20.17
N ILE A 29 2.20 15.75 -21.31
CA ILE A 29 3.56 16.07 -21.77
C ILE A 29 3.56 16.77 -23.13
N GLY A 30 4.51 17.69 -23.30
CA GLY A 30 4.83 18.33 -24.57
C GLY A 30 5.71 17.47 -25.47
N LYS A 31 6.12 18.02 -26.63
CA LYS A 31 7.02 17.36 -27.59
C LYS A 31 8.41 17.05 -27.01
N ASP A 32 8.86 17.83 -26.03
CA ASP A 32 10.16 17.75 -25.37
C ASP A 32 10.12 17.02 -24.02
N TYR A 33 9.02 16.31 -23.72
CA TYR A 33 8.77 15.63 -22.45
C TYR A 33 8.74 16.57 -21.24
N ARG A 34 8.50 17.87 -21.44
CA ARG A 34 8.27 18.84 -20.36
C ARG A 34 6.80 19.16 -20.22
N SER A 35 6.46 19.92 -19.17
CA SER A 35 5.12 20.50 -19.05
C SER A 35 4.81 21.32 -20.32
N PRO A 36 3.70 21.01 -21.02
CA PRO A 36 3.31 21.71 -22.23
C PRO A 36 2.56 23.02 -21.95
N PHE A 37 2.40 23.39 -20.67
CA PHE A 37 1.55 24.48 -20.23
C PHE A 37 2.34 25.63 -19.64
N THR A 38 1.85 26.84 -19.87
CA THR A 38 2.11 28.01 -19.02
C THR A 38 0.87 28.26 -18.17
N TYR A 39 0.99 28.30 -16.85
CA TYR A 39 -0.15 28.58 -15.99
C TYR A 39 -0.39 30.08 -15.84
N ASP A 40 -1.61 30.53 -16.12
CA ASP A 40 -2.08 31.90 -15.88
C ASP A 40 -2.84 31.94 -14.54
N SER A 41 -2.27 32.59 -13.53
CA SER A 41 -2.84 32.65 -12.18
C SER A 41 -4.10 33.50 -12.08
N ASP A 42 -4.22 34.52 -12.94
CA ASP A 42 -5.32 35.47 -12.91
C ASP A 42 -6.57 34.85 -13.53
N LYS A 43 -6.38 34.16 -14.68
CA LYS A 43 -7.43 33.39 -15.35
C LYS A 43 -7.66 32.03 -14.73
N LYS A 44 -6.71 31.51 -13.95
CA LYS A 44 -6.68 30.14 -13.39
C LYS A 44 -6.81 29.07 -14.47
N CYS A 45 -6.02 29.18 -15.53
CA CYS A 45 -6.04 28.25 -16.66
C CYS A 45 -4.63 27.89 -17.15
N HIS A 46 -4.56 26.81 -17.93
CA HIS A 46 -3.34 26.33 -18.57
C HIS A 46 -3.31 26.78 -20.02
N ILE A 47 -2.32 27.59 -20.39
CA ILE A 47 -2.14 28.09 -21.75
C ILE A 47 -1.24 27.13 -22.53
N VAL A 48 -1.74 26.67 -23.67
CA VAL A 48 -0.99 25.93 -24.68
C VAL A 48 -0.75 26.87 -25.85
N GLN A 49 0.52 27.19 -26.13
CA GLN A 49 0.86 28.08 -27.23
C GLN A 49 0.57 27.43 -28.60
N LYS A 50 0.24 28.28 -29.57
CA LYS A 50 0.05 27.90 -30.97
C LYS A 50 1.17 27.01 -31.50
N PHE A 51 0.79 25.97 -32.24
CA PHE A 51 1.66 24.94 -32.84
C PHE A 51 2.35 23.99 -31.86
N ASN A 52 2.06 24.10 -30.56
CA ASN A 52 2.43 23.08 -29.59
C ASN A 52 1.45 21.91 -29.59
N ARG A 53 1.97 20.78 -29.14
CA ARG A 53 1.25 19.51 -29.02
C ARG A 53 1.31 19.08 -27.58
N VAL A 54 0.17 18.64 -27.07
CA VAL A 54 0.01 18.16 -25.71
C VAL A 54 -0.51 16.73 -25.75
N ASN A 55 0.24 15.80 -25.16
CA ASN A 55 -0.14 14.41 -25.05
C ASN A 55 -0.70 14.12 -23.65
N PHE A 56 -1.99 13.79 -23.57
CA PHE A 56 -2.70 13.42 -22.33
C PHE A 56 -2.78 11.89 -22.15
N MET A 57 -2.04 11.10 -22.92
CA MET A 57 -1.99 9.64 -22.75
C MET A 57 -1.07 9.26 -21.57
N SER A 58 -1.53 9.56 -20.36
CA SER A 58 -0.81 9.41 -19.08
C SER A 58 -1.56 8.50 -18.10
N TYR A 59 -0.97 8.26 -16.92
CA TYR A 59 -1.56 7.43 -15.87
C TYR A 59 -2.91 7.98 -15.37
N PHE A 60 -3.04 9.29 -15.20
CA PHE A 60 -4.32 9.88 -14.79
C PHE A 60 -5.26 10.15 -15.96
N ASN A 61 -4.75 10.52 -17.15
CA ASN A 61 -5.61 11.05 -18.21
C ASN A 61 -6.05 10.03 -19.26
N CYS A 62 -5.50 8.81 -19.25
CA CYS A 62 -6.16 7.69 -19.92
C CYS A 62 -7.43 7.27 -19.16
N ILE A 63 -8.50 6.98 -19.88
CA ILE A 63 -9.70 6.33 -19.33
C ILE A 63 -9.70 4.83 -19.65
N GLN A 64 -9.99 4.02 -18.64
CA GLN A 64 -10.01 2.55 -18.74
C GLN A 64 -11.37 2.05 -19.23
N VAL A 65 -11.75 2.37 -20.47
CA VAL A 65 -13.11 2.11 -21.01
C VAL A 65 -13.56 0.67 -20.82
N LYS A 66 -12.66 -0.30 -20.99
CA LYS A 66 -12.96 -1.72 -20.78
C LYS A 66 -13.32 -2.03 -19.32
N ARG A 67 -12.58 -1.48 -18.35
CA ARG A 67 -12.83 -1.68 -16.92
C ARG A 67 -14.06 -0.95 -16.43
N TRP A 68 -14.29 0.26 -16.90
CA TRP A 68 -15.53 0.99 -16.62
C TRP A 68 -16.73 0.19 -17.13
N ALA A 69 -16.69 -0.31 -18.36
CA ALA A 69 -17.76 -1.15 -18.90
C ALA A 69 -17.92 -2.48 -18.14
N GLU A 70 -16.81 -3.13 -17.76
CA GLU A 70 -16.79 -4.36 -16.96
C GLU A 70 -17.45 -4.15 -15.60
N TYR A 71 -16.99 -3.19 -14.80
CA TYR A 71 -17.43 -3.02 -13.41
C TYR A 71 -18.76 -2.29 -13.25
N THR A 72 -19.17 -1.46 -14.22
CA THR A 72 -20.34 -0.56 -14.08
C THR A 72 -21.40 -0.76 -15.15
N GLY A 73 -21.03 -1.12 -16.38
CA GLY A 73 -21.95 -1.18 -17.51
C GLY A 73 -22.28 0.18 -18.16
N VAL A 74 -21.51 1.22 -17.84
CA VAL A 74 -21.55 2.51 -18.56
C VAL A 74 -21.22 2.34 -20.04
N LYS A 75 -21.85 3.15 -20.91
CA LYS A 75 -21.66 3.17 -22.37
C LYS A 75 -21.47 4.60 -22.87
N ASN A 76 -21.28 4.78 -24.17
CA ASN A 76 -21.24 6.10 -24.84
C ASN A 76 -20.29 7.10 -24.14
N PHE A 77 -19.02 6.72 -24.01
CA PHE A 77 -18.03 7.55 -23.34
C PHE A 77 -17.84 8.90 -24.07
N LYS A 78 -17.64 9.97 -23.31
CA LYS A 78 -17.42 11.33 -23.83
C LYS A 78 -16.27 11.99 -23.08
N LEU A 79 -15.43 12.72 -23.79
CA LEU A 79 -14.44 13.64 -23.25
C LEU A 79 -15.02 15.06 -23.27
N HIS A 80 -14.98 15.73 -22.12
CA HIS A 80 -15.39 17.11 -21.94
C HIS A 80 -14.17 17.96 -21.64
N LEU A 81 -14.03 19.10 -22.32
CA LEU A 81 -12.95 20.06 -22.12
C LEU A 81 -13.54 21.46 -22.03
N THR A 82 -13.28 22.18 -20.94
CA THR A 82 -13.58 23.61 -20.83
C THR A 82 -12.40 24.39 -21.36
N MET A 83 -12.56 25.05 -22.50
CA MET A 83 -11.46 25.73 -23.19
C MET A 83 -11.88 26.99 -23.97
N LYS A 84 -10.89 27.79 -24.33
CA LYS A 84 -10.98 28.92 -25.28
C LYS A 84 -9.84 28.82 -26.30
N GLY A 85 -10.09 29.22 -27.54
CA GLY A 85 -9.14 29.12 -28.66
C GLY A 85 -9.43 27.96 -29.60
N LYS A 86 -8.47 27.65 -30.47
CA LYS A 86 -8.63 26.69 -31.56
C LYS A 86 -7.62 25.55 -31.47
N ALA A 87 -8.10 24.31 -31.46
CA ALA A 87 -7.26 23.12 -31.38
C ALA A 87 -7.81 21.97 -32.23
N ASN A 88 -6.93 21.05 -32.64
CA ASN A 88 -7.34 19.73 -33.08
C ASN A 88 -7.22 18.74 -31.92
N ILE A 89 -8.28 18.01 -31.63
CA ILE A 89 -8.31 16.97 -30.59
C ILE A 89 -8.40 15.60 -31.25
N SER A 90 -7.37 14.79 -31.03
CA SER A 90 -7.30 13.41 -31.54
C SER A 90 -7.45 12.42 -30.38
N VAL A 91 -8.39 11.48 -30.48
CA VAL A 91 -8.63 10.43 -29.48
C VAL A 91 -8.12 9.10 -30.01
N TYR A 92 -7.46 8.33 -29.16
CA TYR A 92 -6.80 7.07 -29.49
C TYR A 92 -7.26 5.93 -28.59
N ALA A 93 -7.57 4.78 -29.17
CA ALA A 93 -7.58 3.51 -28.47
C ALA A 93 -6.15 3.00 -28.33
N ILE A 94 -5.75 2.62 -27.12
CA ILE A 94 -4.39 2.21 -26.76
C ILE A 94 -4.43 0.75 -26.28
N TYR A 95 -3.61 -0.10 -26.87
CA TYR A 95 -3.55 -1.51 -26.52
C TYR A 95 -2.18 -2.12 -26.80
N ALA A 96 -1.92 -3.27 -26.19
CA ALA A 96 -0.73 -4.05 -26.46
C ALA A 96 -0.97 -5.00 -27.65
N ALA A 97 -0.14 -4.90 -28.68
CA ALA A 97 -0.06 -5.86 -29.78
C ALA A 97 1.26 -6.63 -29.65
N SER A 98 1.19 -7.87 -29.15
CA SER A 98 2.37 -8.65 -28.73
C SER A 98 3.21 -7.92 -27.67
N VAL A 99 4.31 -7.28 -28.05
CA VAL A 99 5.23 -6.56 -27.14
C VAL A 99 5.18 -5.04 -27.29
N ALA A 100 4.54 -4.52 -28.35
CA ALA A 100 4.49 -3.09 -28.64
C ALA A 100 3.13 -2.50 -28.25
N VAL A 101 3.13 -1.25 -27.81
CA VAL A 101 1.90 -0.47 -27.66
C VAL A 101 1.51 0.09 -29.01
N THR A 102 0.24 -0.08 -29.38
CA THR A 102 -0.35 0.44 -30.62
C THR A 102 -1.41 1.47 -30.29
N TYR A 103 -1.56 2.45 -31.18
CA TYR A 103 -2.51 3.54 -31.09
C TYR A 103 -3.41 3.51 -32.33
N ASN A 104 -4.71 3.32 -32.12
CA ASN A 104 -5.70 3.44 -33.20
C ASN A 104 -6.46 4.74 -33.00
N THR A 105 -6.39 5.65 -33.97
CA THR A 105 -7.20 6.87 -33.97
C THR A 105 -8.68 6.49 -34.01
N LEU A 106 -9.44 6.92 -33.01
CA LEU A 106 -10.89 6.74 -32.96
C LEU A 106 -11.60 7.94 -33.57
N CYS A 107 -11.17 9.15 -33.21
CA CYS A 107 -11.70 10.38 -33.78
C CYS A 107 -10.63 11.47 -33.82
N ASP A 108 -10.84 12.44 -34.72
CA ASP A 108 -10.02 13.62 -34.90
C ASP A 108 -10.97 14.78 -35.21
N GLN A 109 -10.98 15.80 -34.35
CA GLN A 109 -11.94 16.89 -34.42
C GLN A 109 -11.27 18.24 -34.14
N VAL A 110 -11.42 19.16 -35.10
CA VAL A 110 -11.06 20.57 -34.89
C VAL A 110 -12.18 21.26 -34.12
N VAL A 111 -11.81 21.94 -33.05
CA VAL A 111 -12.72 22.68 -32.16
C VAL A 111 -12.22 24.11 -32.04
N GLU A 112 -13.17 25.05 -32.01
CA GLU A 112 -12.91 26.49 -31.98
C GLU A 112 -13.93 27.12 -31.04
N CYS A 113 -13.43 27.86 -30.05
CA CYS A 113 -14.24 28.52 -29.04
C CYS A 113 -13.72 29.95 -28.84
N ASP A 114 -14.48 30.93 -29.33
CA ASP A 114 -14.16 32.36 -29.17
C ASP A 114 -14.24 32.80 -27.70
N GLU A 115 -15.07 32.12 -26.91
CA GLU A 115 -15.23 32.31 -25.48
C GLU A 115 -15.06 30.99 -24.71
N VAL A 116 -14.82 31.08 -23.41
CA VAL A 116 -14.65 29.91 -22.53
C VAL A 116 -15.92 29.05 -22.59
N SER A 117 -15.80 27.88 -23.19
CA SER A 117 -16.92 26.99 -23.51
C SER A 117 -16.57 25.54 -23.22
N GLU A 118 -17.58 24.71 -22.97
CA GLU A 118 -17.41 23.26 -22.89
C GLU A 118 -17.48 22.65 -24.30
N VAL A 119 -16.45 21.89 -24.64
CA VAL A 119 -16.35 21.09 -25.86
C VAL A 119 -16.56 19.63 -25.49
N VAL A 120 -17.49 18.97 -26.17
CA VAL A 120 -17.81 17.55 -25.95
C VAL A 120 -17.39 16.72 -27.15
N ILE A 121 -16.52 15.74 -26.91
CA ILE A 121 -16.02 14.82 -27.92
C ILE A 121 -16.54 13.42 -27.58
N SER A 122 -17.39 12.88 -28.45
CA SER A 122 -17.86 11.50 -28.31
C SER A 122 -16.71 10.54 -28.60
N ILE A 123 -16.51 9.55 -27.73
CA ILE A 123 -15.49 8.52 -27.89
C ILE A 123 -16.18 7.32 -28.57
N PRO A 124 -15.82 6.99 -29.82
CA PRO A 124 -16.36 5.83 -30.51
C PRO A 124 -16.16 4.54 -29.70
N GLU A 125 -17.12 3.61 -29.80
CA GLU A 125 -17.04 2.33 -29.11
C GLU A 125 -15.75 1.57 -29.48
N THR A 126 -15.11 0.98 -28.47
CA THR A 126 -13.89 0.21 -28.65
C THR A 126 -13.82 -0.93 -27.66
N ASP A 127 -13.25 -2.06 -28.08
CA ASP A 127 -12.97 -3.23 -27.24
C ASP A 127 -11.61 -3.14 -26.53
N LYS A 128 -10.86 -2.05 -26.75
CA LYS A 128 -9.51 -1.86 -26.23
C LYS A 128 -9.52 -1.40 -24.77
N ALA A 129 -8.43 -1.68 -24.07
CA ALA A 129 -8.34 -1.49 -22.62
C ALA A 129 -8.38 0.00 -22.23
N LEU A 130 -7.67 0.84 -22.97
CA LEU A 130 -7.46 2.25 -22.64
C LEU A 130 -7.82 3.15 -23.81
N VAL A 131 -8.35 4.32 -23.48
CA VAL A 131 -8.50 5.44 -24.41
C VAL A 131 -7.77 6.64 -23.83
N GLY A 132 -7.05 7.38 -24.67
CA GLY A 132 -6.44 8.66 -24.30
C GLY A 132 -6.51 9.63 -25.47
N PHE A 133 -6.12 10.89 -25.24
CA PHE A 133 -6.24 11.92 -26.26
C PHE A 133 -4.99 12.80 -26.38
N ARG A 134 -4.96 13.55 -27.46
CA ARG A 134 -3.92 14.53 -27.78
C ARG A 134 -4.57 15.82 -28.25
N MET A 135 -3.95 16.94 -27.90
CA MET A 135 -4.33 18.28 -28.37
C MET A 135 -3.19 18.85 -29.22
N ASP A 136 -3.51 19.27 -30.43
CA ASP A 136 -2.63 20.03 -31.32
C ASP A 136 -3.18 21.46 -31.42
N ALA A 137 -2.50 22.43 -30.79
CA ALA A 137 -2.97 23.81 -30.72
C ALA A 137 -2.80 24.53 -32.07
N LEU A 138 -3.89 25.02 -32.65
CA LEU A 138 -3.91 25.76 -33.93
C LEU A 138 -3.82 27.27 -33.72
N GLU A 139 -4.21 27.71 -32.52
CA GLU A 139 -4.00 29.03 -31.94
C GLU A 139 -3.53 28.88 -30.49
N ASP A 140 -3.32 29.98 -29.77
CA ASP A 140 -3.14 29.87 -28.32
C ASP A 140 -4.45 29.36 -27.70
N VAL A 141 -4.34 28.34 -26.85
CA VAL A 141 -5.48 27.64 -26.26
C VAL A 141 -5.41 27.76 -24.75
N GLU A 142 -6.50 28.22 -24.15
CA GLU A 142 -6.68 28.24 -22.70
C GLU A 142 -7.47 26.99 -22.29
N VAL A 143 -6.91 26.15 -21.42
CA VAL A 143 -7.57 24.95 -20.88
C VAL A 143 -7.86 25.18 -19.41
N TYR A 144 -9.13 25.11 -19.02
CA TYR A 144 -9.59 25.37 -17.66
C TYR A 144 -9.84 24.09 -16.88
N SER A 145 -10.49 23.11 -17.51
CA SER A 145 -10.79 21.82 -16.89
C SER A 145 -11.12 20.78 -17.95
N GLY A 146 -11.19 19.52 -17.53
CA GLY A 146 -11.76 18.47 -18.35
C GLY A 146 -12.19 17.28 -17.51
N TYR A 147 -13.05 16.44 -18.07
CA TYR A 147 -13.48 15.20 -17.44
C TYR A 147 -13.99 14.22 -18.49
N TYR A 148 -14.07 12.95 -18.10
CA TYR A 148 -14.76 11.93 -18.87
C TYR A 148 -16.12 11.63 -18.26
N SER A 149 -17.09 11.35 -19.12
CA SER A 149 -18.42 10.90 -18.74
C SER A 149 -18.84 9.68 -19.55
N GLY A 150 -19.92 9.03 -19.13
CA GLY A 150 -20.60 8.04 -19.95
C GLY A 150 -22.06 7.90 -19.54
N ASP A 151 -22.85 7.25 -20.39
CA ASP A 151 -24.28 7.10 -20.21
C ASP A 151 -24.60 5.80 -19.46
N ILE A 152 -25.47 5.90 -18.46
CA ILE A 152 -25.98 4.77 -17.68
C ILE A 152 -27.48 4.93 -17.43
N GLU A 153 -28.18 3.83 -17.19
CA GLU A 153 -29.58 3.85 -16.77
C GLU A 153 -29.71 4.53 -15.40
N GLU A 154 -30.60 5.50 -15.29
CA GLU A 154 -30.78 6.35 -14.09
C GLU A 154 -31.04 5.55 -12.81
N ASP A 155 -31.80 4.46 -12.89
CA ASP A 155 -32.11 3.55 -11.77
C ASP A 155 -30.90 2.72 -11.29
N ARG A 156 -29.80 2.73 -12.04
CA ARG A 156 -28.53 2.11 -11.65
C ARG A 156 -27.59 3.05 -10.90
N ILE A 157 -27.92 4.33 -10.77
CA ILE A 157 -27.13 5.30 -10.02
C ILE A 157 -27.51 5.19 -8.54
N ARG A 158 -26.52 4.85 -7.71
CA ARG A 158 -26.68 4.62 -6.28
C ARG A 158 -26.27 5.85 -5.49
N ASN A 159 -26.98 6.13 -4.41
CA ASN A 159 -26.49 7.03 -3.38
C ASN A 159 -25.34 6.36 -2.61
N VAL A 160 -24.18 7.01 -2.58
CA VAL A 160 -22.96 6.47 -1.96
C VAL A 160 -22.43 7.49 -0.98
N ASN A 161 -22.21 7.04 0.25
CA ASN A 161 -21.58 7.83 1.31
C ASN A 161 -20.35 7.08 1.78
N ILE A 162 -19.20 7.73 1.75
CA ILE A 162 -17.91 7.16 2.13
C ILE A 162 -17.50 7.76 3.47
N SER A 163 -17.15 6.91 4.42
CA SER A 163 -16.50 7.33 5.65
C SER A 163 -15.01 6.99 5.55
N LEU A 164 -14.15 8.00 5.41
CA LEU A 164 -12.71 7.83 5.41
C LEU A 164 -12.21 7.77 6.84
N ALA A 165 -11.47 6.73 7.21
CA ALA A 165 -10.79 6.61 8.49
C ALA A 165 -9.27 6.61 8.30
N THR A 166 -8.60 7.54 8.99
CA THR A 166 -7.14 7.62 9.02
C THR A 166 -6.64 7.63 10.46
N THR A 167 -5.60 6.84 10.74
CA THR A 167 -5.03 6.71 12.09
C THR A 167 -3.68 7.39 12.13
N THR A 168 -3.42 8.23 13.14
CA THR A 168 -2.14 8.91 13.29
C THR A 168 -1.49 8.68 14.64
N PHE A 169 -0.15 8.61 14.65
CA PHE A 169 0.67 8.53 15.85
C PHE A 169 2.06 9.14 15.57
N LYS A 170 2.39 10.26 16.22
CA LYS A 170 3.68 10.96 16.05
C LYS A 170 4.00 11.37 14.61
N LYS A 171 2.97 11.72 13.82
CA LYS A 171 3.08 12.20 12.43
C LYS A 171 2.20 13.43 12.15
N GLN A 172 2.15 14.35 13.11
CA GLN A 172 1.26 15.51 13.11
C GLN A 172 1.40 16.37 11.84
N GLU A 173 2.62 16.55 11.32
CA GLU A 173 2.85 17.31 10.09
C GLU A 173 2.18 16.68 8.86
N TYR A 174 2.27 15.35 8.72
CA TYR A 174 1.66 14.64 7.60
C TYR A 174 0.13 14.72 7.67
N ILE A 175 -0.44 14.42 8.83
CA ILE A 175 -1.90 14.40 8.97
C ILE A 175 -2.51 15.80 8.84
N LYS A 176 -1.90 16.84 9.41
CA LYS A 176 -2.38 18.23 9.25
C LYS A 176 -2.34 18.66 7.78
N ARG A 177 -1.26 18.37 7.06
CA ARG A 177 -1.17 18.61 5.60
C ARG A 177 -2.27 17.88 4.83
N ASN A 178 -2.52 16.61 5.15
CA ASN A 178 -3.55 15.81 4.48
C ASN A 178 -4.96 16.34 4.78
N ILE A 179 -5.25 16.74 6.01
CA ILE A 179 -6.51 17.40 6.40
C ILE A 179 -6.71 18.67 5.58
N ASP A 180 -5.71 19.56 5.52
CA ASP A 180 -5.81 20.82 4.78
C ASP A 180 -6.06 20.59 3.29
N LEU A 181 -5.35 19.64 2.69
CA LEU A 181 -5.50 19.26 1.30
C LEU A 181 -6.90 18.69 1.00
N ILE A 182 -7.43 17.85 1.88
CA ILE A 182 -8.78 17.28 1.75
C ILE A 182 -9.85 18.36 1.94
N LYS A 183 -9.74 19.20 2.97
CA LYS A 183 -10.67 20.31 3.21
C LYS A 183 -10.72 21.27 2.01
N LYS A 184 -9.56 21.64 1.47
CA LYS A 184 -9.46 22.62 0.38
C LYS A 184 -9.96 22.10 -0.97
N ASN A 185 -9.75 20.82 -1.27
CA ASN A 185 -9.97 20.27 -2.62
C ASN A 185 -11.12 19.26 -2.71
N VAL A 186 -11.61 18.73 -1.59
CA VAL A 186 -12.56 17.61 -1.57
C VAL A 186 -13.80 17.92 -0.74
N LEU A 187 -13.65 18.52 0.44
CA LEU A 187 -14.76 18.87 1.33
C LEU A 187 -15.19 20.34 1.18
N CYS A 188 -14.77 20.99 0.10
CA CYS A 188 -15.09 22.38 -0.19
C CYS A 188 -16.42 22.53 -0.93
N GLU A 189 -17.02 23.72 -0.85
CA GLU A 189 -18.25 24.06 -1.56
C GLU A 189 -18.10 23.86 -3.08
N GLY A 190 -19.11 23.25 -3.70
CA GLY A 190 -19.11 22.91 -5.12
C GLY A 190 -18.35 21.64 -5.50
N SER A 191 -17.72 20.94 -4.53
CA SER A 191 -17.13 19.62 -4.75
C SER A 191 -18.21 18.55 -4.90
N ASP A 192 -18.03 17.63 -5.85
CA ASP A 192 -18.88 16.45 -6.02
C ASP A 192 -18.90 15.52 -4.79
N LEU A 193 -17.92 15.67 -3.87
CA LEU A 193 -17.77 14.87 -2.65
C LEU A 193 -18.30 15.54 -1.38
N LYS A 194 -18.66 16.83 -1.41
CA LYS A 194 -19.24 17.54 -0.27
C LYS A 194 -20.56 16.86 0.12
N GLY A 195 -20.70 16.51 1.41
CA GLY A 195 -21.87 15.76 1.92
C GLY A 195 -21.91 14.27 1.58
N HIS A 196 -20.94 13.75 0.81
CA HIS A 196 -20.82 12.32 0.46
C HIS A 196 -19.55 11.66 0.99
N LEU A 197 -18.60 12.44 1.50
CA LEU A 197 -17.39 11.97 2.15
C LEU A 197 -17.31 12.58 3.54
N PHE A 198 -17.12 11.74 4.56
CA PHE A 198 -16.82 12.18 5.91
C PHE A 198 -15.47 11.62 6.37
N VAL A 199 -14.66 12.42 7.05
CA VAL A 199 -13.31 12.04 7.48
C VAL A 199 -13.22 11.88 9.00
N HIS A 200 -12.79 10.71 9.44
CA HIS A 200 -12.45 10.40 10.83
C HIS A 200 -10.93 10.37 10.98
N VAL A 201 -10.40 11.28 11.79
CA VAL A 201 -8.98 11.28 12.17
C VAL A 201 -8.84 10.67 13.55
N ILE A 202 -8.27 9.47 13.64
CA ILE A 202 -8.07 8.77 14.90
C ILE A 202 -6.67 9.08 15.41
N ASP A 203 -6.59 9.95 16.42
CA ASP A 203 -5.33 10.39 17.00
C ASP A 203 -4.94 9.51 18.18
N ASN A 204 -4.03 8.57 17.93
CA ASN A 204 -3.46 7.67 18.95
C ASN A 204 -2.40 8.35 19.83
N ASP A 205 -1.94 9.56 19.49
CA ASP A 205 -0.97 10.33 20.27
C ASP A 205 -1.65 11.34 21.21
N ARG A 206 -2.86 11.77 20.85
CA ARG A 206 -3.68 12.77 21.57
C ARG A 206 -3.05 14.16 21.63
N GLU A 207 -2.51 14.58 20.50
CA GLU A 207 -1.76 15.83 20.33
C GLU A 207 -2.44 16.77 19.33
N LEU A 208 -3.42 16.29 18.56
CA LEU A 208 -4.23 17.12 17.68
C LEU A 208 -5.28 17.90 18.47
N ASP A 209 -5.65 19.09 17.97
CA ASP A 209 -6.69 19.93 18.56
C ASP A 209 -7.99 19.82 17.73
N PRO A 210 -9.06 19.18 18.26
CA PRO A 210 -10.34 19.11 17.57
C PRO A 210 -10.99 20.47 17.36
N GLU A 211 -10.75 21.46 18.23
CA GLU A 211 -11.34 22.80 18.06
C GLU A 211 -10.78 23.53 16.83
N GLU A 212 -9.51 23.26 16.48
CA GLU A 212 -8.85 23.77 15.28
C GLU A 212 -9.25 22.98 14.02
N LEU A 213 -9.39 21.66 14.16
CA LEU A 213 -9.42 20.74 13.01
C LEU A 213 -10.81 20.22 12.65
N ASP A 214 -11.78 20.18 13.56
CA ASP A 214 -13.12 19.68 13.24
C ASP A 214 -13.84 20.57 12.23
N SER A 215 -14.74 19.98 11.47
CA SER A 215 -15.67 20.67 10.55
C SER A 215 -16.90 19.80 10.33
N GLU A 216 -17.85 20.28 9.53
CA GLU A 216 -19.08 19.55 9.21
C GLU A 216 -18.82 18.13 8.68
N ASP A 217 -17.78 17.95 7.84
CA ASP A 217 -17.46 16.69 7.17
C ASP A 217 -16.16 16.03 7.68
N LEU A 218 -15.61 16.49 8.81
CA LEU A 218 -14.37 15.96 9.38
C LEU A 218 -14.37 16.06 10.89
N LYS A 219 -13.97 14.97 11.57
CA LYS A 219 -13.83 14.96 13.02
C LYS A 219 -12.58 14.24 13.50
N VAL A 220 -11.94 14.80 14.51
CA VAL A 220 -10.80 14.22 15.22
C VAL A 220 -11.28 13.48 16.47
N TYR A 221 -10.76 12.27 16.68
CA TYR A 221 -11.07 11.42 17.81
C TYR A 221 -9.79 11.09 18.57
N MET A 222 -9.73 11.54 19.83
CA MET A 222 -8.66 11.16 20.74
C MET A 222 -8.77 9.68 21.09
N ASN A 223 -7.66 8.95 20.93
CA ASN A 223 -7.62 7.50 21.11
C ASN A 223 -6.40 7.09 21.94
N ASN A 224 -6.46 5.96 22.64
CA ASN A 224 -5.26 5.39 23.24
C ASN A 224 -4.34 4.86 22.12
N ASN A 225 -3.04 4.75 22.38
CA ASN A 225 -2.14 4.11 21.43
C ASN A 225 -2.36 2.59 21.40
N VAL A 226 -3.22 2.16 20.49
CA VAL A 226 -3.56 0.76 20.22
C VAL A 226 -3.02 0.27 18.87
N GLY A 227 -2.05 1.00 18.33
CA GLY A 227 -1.43 0.72 17.04
C GLY A 227 -2.37 0.99 15.86
N GLY A 228 -1.92 0.60 14.67
CA GLY A 228 -2.66 0.83 13.42
C GLY A 228 -4.01 0.10 13.40
N ALA A 229 -4.00 -1.19 13.78
CA ALA A 229 -5.22 -2.01 13.73
C ALA A 229 -6.32 -1.47 14.64
N GLY A 230 -5.97 -1.07 15.87
CA GLY A 230 -6.93 -0.50 16.80
C GLY A 230 -7.42 0.89 16.39
N GLY A 231 -6.56 1.72 15.79
CA GLY A 231 -6.97 3.01 15.24
C GLY A 231 -7.92 2.87 14.06
N PHE A 232 -7.63 2.00 13.10
CA PHE A 232 -8.54 1.72 11.99
C PHE A 232 -9.85 1.10 12.47
N THR A 233 -9.78 0.20 13.46
CA THR A 233 -10.99 -0.38 14.07
C THR A 233 -11.84 0.68 14.77
N ARG A 234 -11.22 1.62 15.47
CA ARG A 234 -11.92 2.79 16.03
C ARG A 234 -12.60 3.59 14.92
N GLY A 235 -11.90 3.87 13.83
CA GLY A 235 -12.45 4.54 12.66
C GLY A 235 -13.66 3.82 12.06
N MET A 236 -13.61 2.49 11.96
CA MET A 236 -14.76 1.68 11.53
C MET A 236 -15.96 1.80 12.48
N ILE A 237 -15.73 1.78 13.80
CA ILE A 237 -16.80 1.92 14.80
C ILE A 237 -17.46 3.30 14.67
N GLU A 238 -16.67 4.36 14.61
CA GLU A 238 -17.19 5.73 14.46
C GLU A 238 -17.94 5.91 13.14
N ALA A 239 -17.46 5.29 12.05
CA ALA A 239 -18.14 5.29 10.76
C ALA A 239 -19.54 4.64 10.85
N LEU A 240 -19.66 3.50 11.52
CA LEU A 240 -20.92 2.77 11.65
C LEU A 240 -21.96 3.49 12.53
N HIS A 241 -21.52 4.41 13.39
CA HIS A 241 -22.38 5.16 14.33
C HIS A 241 -22.79 6.55 13.82
N ARG A 242 -22.42 6.91 12.59
CA ARG A 242 -22.91 8.13 11.96
C ARG A 242 -24.44 8.07 11.78
N GLU A 243 -25.10 9.20 11.93
CA GLU A 243 -26.54 9.34 11.68
C GLU A 243 -26.86 8.96 10.22
N ASP A 244 -26.13 9.54 9.28
CA ASP A 244 -26.08 9.12 7.88
C ASP A 244 -25.05 8.00 7.74
N LYS A 245 -25.52 6.78 8.04
CA LYS A 245 -24.72 5.57 7.94
C LYS A 245 -24.06 5.48 6.55
N PRO A 246 -22.72 5.33 6.48
CA PRO A 246 -22.01 5.27 5.21
C PRO A 246 -22.32 3.94 4.50
N THR A 247 -22.14 3.93 3.17
CA THR A 247 -22.17 2.70 2.38
C THR A 247 -20.80 2.02 2.34
N HIS A 248 -19.72 2.78 2.51
CA HIS A 248 -18.36 2.25 2.52
C HIS A 248 -17.50 2.94 3.58
N VAL A 249 -16.51 2.21 4.11
CA VAL A 249 -15.42 2.75 4.92
C VAL A 249 -14.12 2.71 4.10
N LEU A 250 -13.49 3.86 3.89
CA LEU A 250 -12.19 3.97 3.24
C LEU A 250 -11.09 4.09 4.29
N LEU A 251 -10.24 3.09 4.41
CA LEU A 251 -9.05 3.16 5.26
C LEU A 251 -7.90 3.80 4.47
N MET A 252 -7.21 4.75 5.10
CA MET A 252 -6.06 5.44 4.51
C MET A 252 -5.01 5.78 5.57
N ASP A 253 -3.74 5.47 5.29
CA ASP A 253 -2.62 5.79 6.19
C ASP A 253 -2.42 7.31 6.35
N ASP A 254 -1.74 7.72 7.42
CA ASP A 254 -1.47 9.13 7.73
C ASP A 254 -0.20 9.65 7.03
N ASP A 255 0.85 8.83 6.85
CA ASP A 255 2.10 9.18 6.16
C ASP A 255 2.08 8.90 4.66
N VAL A 256 1.00 9.32 4.02
CA VAL A 256 0.84 9.27 2.57
C VAL A 256 0.78 10.66 1.97
N MET A 257 1.21 10.79 0.72
CA MET A 257 0.75 11.88 -0.14
C MET A 257 -0.59 11.47 -0.72
N VAL A 258 -1.64 12.17 -0.30
CA VAL A 258 -2.99 11.97 -0.78
C VAL A 258 -3.13 12.55 -2.19
N MET A 259 -3.77 11.79 -3.08
CA MET A 259 -4.23 12.27 -4.38
C MET A 259 -5.74 12.53 -4.31
N PRO A 260 -6.22 13.79 -4.30
CA PRO A 260 -7.65 14.11 -4.26
C PRO A 260 -8.46 13.38 -5.34
N GLU A 261 -7.91 13.29 -6.56
CA GLU A 261 -8.56 12.63 -7.69
C GLU A 261 -8.86 11.14 -7.42
N SER A 262 -8.04 10.47 -6.59
CA SER A 262 -8.31 9.09 -6.18
C SER A 262 -9.64 8.99 -5.42
N LEU A 263 -9.97 9.97 -4.57
CA LEU A 263 -11.23 10.01 -3.82
C LEU A 263 -12.43 10.23 -4.76
N PHE A 264 -12.29 11.16 -5.72
CA PHE A 264 -13.34 11.40 -6.73
C PHE A 264 -13.59 10.17 -7.60
N ARG A 265 -12.55 9.51 -8.11
CA ARG A 265 -12.68 8.27 -8.91
C ARG A 265 -13.31 7.14 -8.12
N THR A 266 -12.90 6.96 -6.86
CA THR A 266 -13.52 6.00 -5.95
C THR A 266 -15.01 6.26 -5.85
N TYR A 267 -15.41 7.49 -5.55
CA TYR A 267 -16.82 7.85 -5.43
C TYR A 267 -17.61 7.64 -6.73
N TYR A 268 -17.10 8.15 -7.86
CA TYR A 268 -17.76 8.01 -9.15
C TYR A 268 -17.95 6.56 -9.55
N LEU A 269 -16.95 5.70 -9.33
CA LEU A 269 -17.06 4.27 -9.60
C LEU A 269 -18.10 3.61 -8.71
N LEU A 270 -18.01 3.86 -7.39
CA LEU A 270 -18.91 3.25 -6.41
C LEU A 270 -20.36 3.62 -6.69
N ARG A 271 -20.70 4.80 -7.20
CA ARG A 271 -22.10 5.13 -7.52
C ARG A 271 -22.74 4.21 -8.57
N ILE A 272 -21.95 3.58 -9.43
CA ILE A 272 -22.48 2.88 -10.61
C ILE A 272 -21.98 1.44 -10.79
N LEU A 273 -21.34 0.85 -9.78
CA LEU A 273 -20.95 -0.57 -9.84
C LEU A 273 -22.15 -1.48 -10.10
N LYS A 274 -21.92 -2.54 -10.87
CA LYS A 274 -22.85 -3.67 -10.99
C LYS A 274 -22.95 -4.41 -9.66
N ASP A 275 -24.08 -5.09 -9.47
CA ASP A 275 -24.36 -5.87 -8.27
C ASP A 275 -23.32 -6.94 -7.95
N GLU A 276 -22.69 -7.54 -8.97
CA GLU A 276 -21.66 -8.58 -8.81
C GLU A 276 -20.35 -8.04 -8.19
N TYR A 277 -20.09 -6.73 -8.30
CA TYR A 277 -18.88 -6.09 -7.78
C TYR A 277 -19.12 -5.26 -6.51
N LYS A 278 -20.37 -5.10 -6.05
CA LYS A 278 -20.69 -4.20 -4.92
C LYS A 278 -20.09 -4.64 -3.59
N LYS A 279 -19.76 -5.92 -3.44
CA LYS A 279 -19.08 -6.47 -2.27
C LYS A 279 -17.56 -6.55 -2.44
N CYS A 280 -17.00 -6.10 -3.56
CA CYS A 280 -15.55 -6.08 -3.74
C CYS A 280 -14.89 -4.98 -2.91
N PHE A 281 -13.68 -5.25 -2.43
CA PHE A 281 -12.83 -4.18 -1.90
C PHE A 281 -12.26 -3.40 -3.07
N LEU A 282 -12.32 -2.08 -2.98
CA LEU A 282 -11.62 -1.21 -3.91
C LEU A 282 -10.26 -0.83 -3.31
N SER A 283 -9.20 -1.30 -3.95
CA SER A 283 -7.82 -1.08 -3.50
C SER A 283 -7.15 0.00 -4.33
N GLY A 284 -6.54 0.97 -3.65
CA GLY A 284 -5.73 2.01 -4.28
C GLY A 284 -4.28 1.56 -4.40
N ALA A 285 -3.65 1.88 -5.53
CA ALA A 285 -2.25 1.56 -5.75
C ALA A 285 -1.33 2.38 -4.83
N MET A 286 -0.43 1.70 -4.12
CA MET A 286 0.66 2.31 -3.38
C MET A 286 1.84 2.58 -4.32
N PHE A 287 2.13 3.86 -4.52
CA PHE A 287 3.37 4.32 -5.13
C PHE A 287 4.45 4.53 -4.07
N ASP A 288 5.70 4.40 -4.49
CA ASP A 288 6.84 4.68 -3.63
C ASP A 288 7.06 6.19 -3.48
N TYR A 289 7.11 6.68 -2.25
CA TYR A 289 7.36 8.08 -1.94
C TYR A 289 8.71 8.60 -2.47
N ASP A 290 9.76 7.77 -2.43
CA ASP A 290 11.12 8.15 -2.82
C ASP A 290 11.36 7.98 -4.33
N ILE A 291 10.64 7.06 -4.97
CA ILE A 291 10.67 6.83 -6.43
C ILE A 291 9.25 7.00 -6.97
N ARG A 292 8.83 8.26 -7.10
CA ARG A 292 7.42 8.65 -7.31
C ARG A 292 6.80 8.11 -8.59
N GLU A 293 7.60 7.75 -9.59
CA GLU A 293 7.11 7.09 -10.80
C GLU A 293 6.72 5.62 -10.60
N ARG A 294 7.16 4.98 -9.51
CA ARG A 294 7.07 3.54 -9.31
C ARG A 294 5.84 3.17 -8.50
N GLN A 295 4.89 2.50 -9.15
CA GLN A 295 3.87 1.73 -8.45
C GLN A 295 4.51 0.48 -7.83
N TYR A 296 4.28 0.26 -6.54
CA TYR A 296 4.82 -0.90 -5.81
C TYR A 296 3.80 -2.04 -5.68
N GLU A 297 2.60 -1.73 -5.17
CA GLU A 297 1.57 -2.73 -4.86
C GLU A 297 0.18 -2.10 -4.95
N ASP A 298 -0.81 -2.81 -5.48
CA ASP A 298 -2.23 -2.46 -5.39
C ASP A 298 -3.01 -3.54 -4.63
N VAL A 299 -2.80 -4.81 -4.99
CA VAL A 299 -3.29 -5.99 -4.29
C VAL A 299 -2.11 -6.90 -4.02
N GLY A 300 -2.00 -7.37 -2.78
CA GLY A 300 -1.01 -8.34 -2.34
C GLY A 300 -1.58 -9.74 -2.22
N TYR A 301 -0.74 -10.73 -1.97
CA TYR A 301 -1.17 -12.09 -1.66
C TYR A 301 -0.19 -12.79 -0.71
N VAL A 302 -0.69 -13.84 -0.04
CA VAL A 302 0.14 -14.72 0.77
C VAL A 302 0.77 -15.80 -0.11
N HIS A 303 2.10 -15.83 -0.18
CA HIS A 303 2.87 -16.75 -1.00
C HIS A 303 2.78 -18.19 -0.45
N LYS A 304 2.20 -19.10 -1.23
CA LYS A 304 2.05 -20.53 -0.88
C LYS A 304 3.32 -21.32 -0.61
N ASN A 305 4.48 -20.77 -0.98
CA ASN A 305 5.76 -21.46 -0.81
C ASN A 305 6.37 -21.27 0.59
N ASP A 306 6.09 -20.15 1.24
CA ASP A 306 6.74 -19.79 2.51
C ASP A 306 5.90 -18.87 3.41
N GLY A 307 4.61 -18.64 3.10
CA GLY A 307 3.72 -17.75 3.82
C GLY A 307 4.17 -16.29 3.87
N SER A 308 5.08 -15.84 2.99
CA SER A 308 5.45 -14.42 2.90
C SER A 308 4.37 -13.60 2.19
N TYR A 309 4.34 -12.30 2.46
CA TYR A 309 3.40 -11.39 1.82
C TYR A 309 4.12 -10.66 0.69
N GLY A 310 3.43 -10.41 -0.41
CA GLY A 310 4.01 -9.68 -1.52
C GLY A 310 2.98 -9.24 -2.55
N PRO A 311 3.39 -8.33 -3.45
CA PRO A 311 2.48 -7.77 -4.44
C PRO A 311 2.16 -8.81 -5.50
N ILE A 312 0.90 -8.83 -5.93
CA ILE A 312 0.45 -9.66 -7.06
C ILE A 312 1.11 -9.18 -8.36
N LYS A 313 1.12 -7.86 -8.57
CA LYS A 313 1.73 -7.23 -9.73
C LYS A 313 3.20 -6.89 -9.43
N LYS A 314 4.07 -7.05 -10.42
CA LYS A 314 5.45 -6.57 -10.30
C LYS A 314 5.45 -5.04 -10.26
N PRO A 315 6.40 -4.40 -9.54
CA PRO A 315 6.55 -2.95 -9.57
C PRO A 315 6.73 -2.44 -10.99
N MET A 316 6.10 -1.31 -11.32
CA MET A 316 6.13 -0.71 -12.66
C MET A 316 6.38 0.79 -12.60
N ASP A 317 7.11 1.33 -13.58
CA ASP A 317 7.22 2.77 -13.83
C ASP A 317 5.99 3.25 -14.61
N MET A 318 5.13 4.04 -13.98
CA MET A 318 3.85 4.47 -14.55
C MET A 318 3.94 5.72 -15.43
N ARG A 319 5.14 6.24 -15.69
CA ARG A 319 5.37 7.21 -16.79
C ARG A 319 5.29 6.53 -18.16
N ASN A 320 5.45 5.21 -18.20
CA ASN A 320 5.48 4.44 -19.44
C ASN A 320 4.09 3.89 -19.78
N ILE A 321 3.52 4.35 -20.90
CA ILE A 321 2.22 3.89 -21.41
C ILE A 321 2.11 2.36 -21.59
N SER A 322 3.21 1.66 -21.88
CA SER A 322 3.20 0.19 -21.95
C SER A 322 2.97 -0.46 -20.58
N ASN A 323 3.44 0.16 -19.51
CA ASN A 323 3.17 -0.30 -18.15
C ASN A 323 1.75 0.04 -17.73
N ILE A 324 1.23 1.21 -18.11
CA ILE A 324 -0.18 1.59 -17.88
C ILE A 324 -1.11 0.56 -18.53
N VAL A 325 -0.88 0.20 -19.81
CA VAL A 325 -1.65 -0.84 -20.52
C VAL A 325 -1.48 -2.23 -19.87
N LYS A 326 -0.29 -2.59 -19.38
CA LYS A 326 -0.07 -3.86 -18.69
C LYS A 326 -0.78 -3.91 -17.34
N ASN A 327 -0.82 -2.81 -16.60
CA ASN A 327 -1.47 -2.71 -15.30
C ASN A 327 -2.98 -3.00 -15.39
N GLU A 328 -3.57 -2.66 -16.53
CA GLU A 328 -4.98 -2.94 -16.86
C GLU A 328 -5.26 -4.40 -17.19
N ASN A 329 -4.33 -5.08 -17.86
CA ASN A 329 -4.50 -6.44 -18.34
C ASN A 329 -4.14 -7.47 -17.27
N TYR A 330 -4.83 -7.41 -16.12
CA TYR A 330 -4.63 -8.33 -15.01
C TYR A 330 -5.96 -8.91 -14.49
N SER A 331 -5.95 -10.09 -13.88
CA SER A 331 -7.12 -10.64 -13.16
C SER A 331 -6.70 -11.01 -11.75
N PHE A 332 -7.42 -10.54 -10.73
CA PHE A 332 -7.15 -10.82 -9.32
C PHE A 332 -7.61 -12.21 -8.87
N ASP A 333 -7.58 -13.20 -9.77
CA ASP A 333 -7.90 -14.59 -9.47
C ASP A 333 -6.68 -15.28 -8.82
N VAL A 334 -6.31 -14.77 -7.65
CA VAL A 334 -5.19 -15.25 -6.84
C VAL A 334 -5.74 -15.61 -5.47
N GLU A 335 -5.54 -16.86 -5.06
CA GLU A 335 -5.90 -17.30 -3.71
C GLU A 335 -5.12 -16.49 -2.66
N ASP A 336 -5.76 -16.25 -1.52
CA ASP A 336 -5.19 -15.49 -0.41
C ASP A 336 -4.69 -14.09 -0.78
N ALA A 337 -5.39 -13.44 -1.72
CA ALA A 337 -5.22 -12.04 -2.05
C ALA A 337 -5.75 -11.11 -0.93
N TYR A 338 -5.07 -9.99 -0.71
CA TYR A 338 -5.44 -8.96 0.26
C TYR A 338 -5.21 -7.55 -0.28
N ALA A 339 -5.91 -6.57 0.30
CA ALA A 339 -5.67 -5.15 0.06
C ALA A 339 -5.09 -4.52 1.33
N GLY A 340 -3.98 -3.79 1.19
CA GLY A 340 -3.39 -3.07 2.31
C GLY A 340 -4.19 -1.81 2.67
N TRP A 341 -4.16 -1.44 3.94
CA TRP A 341 -4.98 -0.34 4.46
C TRP A 341 -4.40 1.07 4.22
N TRP A 342 -3.35 1.20 3.40
CA TRP A 342 -2.88 2.50 2.92
C TRP A 342 -3.93 3.21 2.05
N TYR A 343 -4.76 2.44 1.32
CA TYR A 343 -5.94 2.90 0.61
C TYR A 343 -6.83 1.69 0.29
N CYS A 344 -7.79 1.39 1.17
CA CYS A 344 -8.72 0.27 0.99
C CYS A 344 -10.16 0.69 1.30
N CYS A 345 -11.02 0.73 0.29
CA CYS A 345 -12.43 1.04 0.44
C CYS A 345 -13.25 -0.25 0.60
N ILE A 346 -13.92 -0.38 1.73
CA ILE A 346 -14.58 -1.59 2.23
C ILE A 346 -16.09 -1.32 2.29
N PRO A 347 -16.93 -2.10 1.60
CA PRO A 347 -18.39 -2.03 1.79
C PRO A 347 -18.76 -2.34 3.25
N VAL A 348 -19.63 -1.54 3.85
CA VAL A 348 -19.96 -1.66 5.29
C VAL A 348 -20.54 -3.03 5.65
N GLU A 349 -21.16 -3.72 4.69
CA GLU A 349 -21.72 -5.05 4.93
C GLU A 349 -20.65 -6.06 5.38
N HIS A 350 -19.39 -5.90 4.96
CA HIS A 350 -18.31 -6.77 5.44
C HIS A 350 -18.05 -6.62 6.94
N ILE A 351 -18.11 -5.39 7.44
CA ILE A 351 -17.88 -5.11 8.86
C ILE A 351 -19.08 -5.61 9.68
N GLU A 352 -20.30 -5.43 9.18
CA GLU A 352 -21.52 -5.86 9.86
C GLU A 352 -21.73 -7.38 9.85
N GLU A 353 -21.53 -8.03 8.69
CA GLU A 353 -21.75 -9.46 8.53
C GLU A 353 -20.62 -10.30 9.15
N ARG A 354 -19.38 -9.80 9.13
CA ARG A 354 -18.21 -10.58 9.55
C ARG A 354 -17.56 -10.08 10.84
N GLY A 355 -17.87 -8.87 11.30
CA GLY A 355 -17.28 -8.27 12.49
C GLY A 355 -15.95 -7.54 12.21
N LEU A 356 -15.52 -6.78 13.22
CA LEU A 356 -14.34 -5.92 13.21
C LEU A 356 -13.03 -6.72 13.08
N PRO A 357 -11.89 -6.05 12.80
CA PRO A 357 -10.57 -6.69 12.78
C PRO A 357 -10.19 -7.36 14.10
N LEU A 358 -9.21 -8.26 14.05
CA LEU A 358 -8.61 -8.83 15.27
C LEU A 358 -7.76 -7.79 16.03
N PRO A 359 -7.68 -7.86 17.37
CA PRO A 359 -6.91 -6.93 18.21
C PRO A 359 -5.41 -7.22 18.19
N VAL A 360 -4.83 -7.29 17.00
CA VAL A 360 -3.38 -7.17 16.83
C VAL A 360 -2.99 -5.70 16.98
N PHE A 361 -1.72 -5.41 17.28
CA PHE A 361 -1.28 -4.01 17.42
C PHE A 361 -0.97 -3.37 16.04
N VAL A 362 -0.16 -4.07 15.24
CA VAL A 362 0.25 -3.70 13.87
C VAL A 362 0.56 -4.97 13.09
N ARG A 363 0.44 -4.91 11.75
CA ARG A 363 0.75 -5.97 10.77
C ARG A 363 -0.24 -7.13 10.75
N GLY A 364 -0.73 -7.46 9.55
CA GLY A 364 -1.51 -8.67 9.28
C GLY A 364 -2.99 -8.54 9.60
N ASP A 365 -3.42 -7.39 10.12
CA ASP A 365 -4.80 -6.94 10.27
C ASP A 365 -5.50 -6.80 8.92
N ASP A 366 -4.85 -6.15 7.96
CA ASP A 366 -5.29 -6.01 6.57
C ASP A 366 -5.40 -7.36 5.83
N VAL A 367 -4.38 -8.22 6.00
CA VAL A 367 -4.34 -9.58 5.47
C VAL A 367 -5.47 -10.41 6.07
N GLU A 368 -5.60 -10.44 7.39
CA GLU A 368 -6.63 -11.21 8.08
C GLU A 368 -8.02 -10.80 7.62
N PHE A 369 -8.30 -9.50 7.62
CA PHE A 369 -9.61 -8.99 7.30
C PHE A 369 -9.98 -9.30 5.85
N SER A 370 -9.03 -9.12 4.91
CA SER A 370 -9.26 -9.44 3.49
C SER A 370 -9.52 -10.93 3.26
N LEU A 371 -8.66 -11.80 3.78
CA LEU A 371 -8.74 -13.25 3.56
C LEU A 371 -9.98 -13.86 4.22
N ARG A 372 -10.36 -13.36 5.40
CA ARG A 372 -11.58 -13.79 6.08
C ARG A 372 -12.84 -13.41 5.31
N ASN A 373 -12.84 -12.22 4.69
CA ASN A 373 -13.99 -11.70 3.97
C ASN A 373 -14.14 -12.24 2.55
N LYS A 374 -13.03 -12.60 1.88
CA LYS A 374 -13.00 -13.03 0.46
C LYS A 374 -13.80 -12.09 -0.46
N PRO A 375 -13.53 -10.77 -0.43
CA PRO A 375 -14.41 -9.77 -1.06
C PRO A 375 -14.36 -9.77 -2.59
N GLY A 376 -13.28 -10.29 -3.19
CA GLY A 376 -12.89 -9.89 -4.55
C GLY A 376 -12.33 -8.46 -4.54
N PHE A 377 -11.62 -8.09 -5.60
CA PHE A 377 -10.85 -6.84 -5.63
C PHE A 377 -11.07 -6.05 -6.91
N ILE A 378 -11.21 -4.74 -6.75
CA ILE A 378 -11.18 -3.76 -7.82
C ILE A 378 -9.95 -2.88 -7.60
N ALA A 379 -9.14 -2.71 -8.65
CA ALA A 379 -8.07 -1.72 -8.69
C ALA A 379 -8.05 -1.07 -10.08
N LEU A 380 -7.89 0.26 -10.12
CA LEU A 380 -7.94 1.05 -11.35
C LEU A 380 -6.75 2.03 -11.40
N ASN A 381 -6.23 2.28 -12.60
CA ASN A 381 -5.29 3.37 -12.82
C ASN A 381 -5.87 4.72 -12.35
N GLY A 382 -5.04 5.49 -11.66
CA GLY A 382 -5.38 6.79 -11.12
C GLY A 382 -6.12 6.77 -9.78
N ILE A 383 -6.39 5.59 -9.19
CA ILE A 383 -6.72 5.46 -7.77
C ILE A 383 -5.45 5.01 -7.05
N CYS A 384 -4.77 5.96 -6.41
CA CYS A 384 -3.48 5.71 -5.77
C CYS A 384 -3.17 6.69 -4.64
N ILE A 385 -2.11 6.36 -3.89
CA ILE A 385 -1.42 7.23 -2.93
C ILE A 385 0.10 7.02 -3.08
N TRP A 386 0.90 7.93 -2.51
CA TRP A 386 2.35 7.69 -2.34
C TRP A 386 2.65 7.42 -0.88
N HIS A 387 3.26 6.29 -0.58
CA HIS A 387 3.62 5.88 0.78
C HIS A 387 5.12 5.66 0.87
N VAL A 388 5.71 5.94 2.03
CA VAL A 388 7.13 5.66 2.26
C VAL A 388 7.38 4.15 2.18
N GLY A 389 8.16 3.72 1.18
CA GLY A 389 8.31 2.31 0.85
C GLY A 389 8.94 1.45 1.94
N PHE A 390 8.65 0.15 1.91
CA PHE A 390 9.19 -0.82 2.88
C PHE A 390 10.67 -1.15 2.64
N ALA A 391 11.21 -0.89 1.44
CA ALA A 391 12.55 -1.29 1.02
C ALA A 391 13.70 -0.65 1.82
N GLY A 392 13.46 0.47 2.52
CA GLY A 392 14.44 1.13 3.41
C GLY A 392 14.24 0.90 4.90
N LYS A 393 13.16 0.22 5.29
CA LYS A 393 12.64 0.18 6.68
C LYS A 393 12.71 -1.19 7.34
N PHE A 394 13.64 -2.07 6.96
CA PHE A 394 13.77 -3.37 7.64
C PHE A 394 13.97 -3.15 9.16
N ASN A 395 12.97 -3.59 9.92
CA ASN A 395 12.94 -3.52 11.37
C ASN A 395 12.72 -4.94 11.89
N ALA A 396 13.70 -5.52 12.57
CA ALA A 396 13.64 -6.92 12.98
C ALA A 396 12.46 -7.18 13.94
N ALA A 397 12.12 -6.26 14.84
CA ALA A 397 10.97 -6.41 15.72
C ALA A 397 9.64 -6.47 14.94
N MET A 398 9.49 -5.67 13.89
CA MET A 398 8.29 -5.74 13.03
C MET A 398 8.26 -7.02 12.21
N GLU A 399 9.36 -7.29 11.50
CA GLU A 399 9.39 -8.32 10.46
C GLU A 399 9.62 -9.73 11.01
N LEU A 400 10.27 -9.86 12.16
CA LEU A 400 10.62 -11.16 12.76
C LEU A 400 9.81 -11.50 14.01
N TYR A 401 9.20 -10.50 14.66
CA TYR A 401 8.31 -10.72 15.80
C TYR A 401 6.84 -10.45 15.44
N GLN A 402 6.46 -9.21 15.08
CA GLN A 402 5.04 -8.86 14.88
C GLN A 402 4.41 -9.67 13.75
N VAL A 403 5.02 -9.65 12.55
CA VAL A 403 4.51 -10.40 11.39
C VAL A 403 4.32 -11.87 11.73
N HIS A 404 5.34 -12.52 12.31
CA HIS A 404 5.28 -13.95 12.59
C HIS A 404 4.35 -14.34 13.73
N ARG A 405 4.33 -13.58 14.83
CA ARG A 405 3.37 -13.81 15.92
C ARG A 405 1.96 -13.70 15.37
N ASN A 406 1.70 -12.64 14.61
CA ASN A 406 0.38 -12.38 14.05
C ASN A 406 0.01 -13.43 12.99
N SER A 407 0.94 -13.91 12.15
CA SER A 407 0.68 -15.01 11.21
C SER A 407 0.11 -16.25 11.91
N PHE A 408 0.65 -16.63 13.08
CA PHE A 408 0.04 -17.73 13.87
C PHE A 408 -1.31 -17.34 14.45
N VAL A 409 -1.46 -16.14 15.00
CA VAL A 409 -2.72 -15.68 15.60
C VAL A 409 -3.85 -15.64 14.57
N ILE A 410 -3.63 -15.06 13.40
CA ILE A 410 -4.64 -14.92 12.34
C ILE A 410 -4.98 -16.29 11.72
N GLN A 411 -3.98 -17.16 11.52
CA GLN A 411 -4.20 -18.53 11.05
C GLN A 411 -5.04 -19.33 12.06
N ALA A 412 -4.69 -19.22 13.35
CA ALA A 412 -5.38 -19.92 14.42
C ALA A 412 -6.81 -19.42 14.61
N ALA A 413 -7.00 -18.10 14.74
CA ALA A 413 -8.27 -17.49 15.10
C ALA A 413 -9.27 -17.49 13.93
N SER A 414 -8.84 -17.05 12.75
CA SER A 414 -9.72 -16.81 11.60
C SER A 414 -9.81 -18.01 10.66
N GLY A 415 -8.95 -19.02 10.83
CA GLY A 415 -8.93 -20.22 9.97
C GLY A 415 -8.46 -19.96 8.54
N ILE A 416 -7.74 -18.86 8.31
CA ILE A 416 -7.12 -18.52 7.02
C ILE A 416 -5.75 -19.21 6.88
N CYS A 417 -5.23 -19.30 5.65
CA CYS A 417 -3.89 -19.83 5.36
C CYS A 417 -3.59 -21.20 6.00
N GLN A 418 -4.56 -22.12 6.13
CA GLN A 418 -4.37 -23.39 6.88
C GLN A 418 -3.35 -24.34 6.24
N ASP A 419 -3.06 -24.14 4.97
CA ASP A 419 -2.06 -24.85 4.18
C ASP A 419 -0.62 -24.32 4.37
N GLU A 420 -0.45 -23.15 5.01
CA GLU A 420 0.86 -22.54 5.25
C GLU A 420 1.54 -23.05 6.53
N ASP A 421 2.79 -23.51 6.42
CA ASP A 421 3.62 -23.87 7.58
C ASP A 421 4.50 -22.69 8.03
N PHE A 422 3.90 -21.74 8.75
CA PHE A 422 4.62 -20.61 9.34
C PHE A 422 5.74 -21.06 10.30
N LEU A 423 5.59 -22.21 10.94
CA LEU A 423 6.64 -22.75 11.81
C LEU A 423 7.86 -23.19 11.00
N ALA A 424 7.69 -23.86 9.86
CA ALA A 424 8.79 -24.21 8.97
C ALA A 424 9.57 -22.98 8.51
N ARG A 425 8.86 -21.90 8.16
CA ARG A 425 9.47 -20.61 7.81
C ARG A 425 10.35 -20.08 8.95
N ILE A 426 9.82 -20.03 10.18
CA ILE A 426 10.58 -19.59 11.37
C ILE A 426 11.79 -20.49 11.62
N LYS A 427 11.66 -21.82 11.50
CA LYS A 427 12.79 -22.74 11.67
C LYS A 427 13.93 -22.40 10.69
N ILE A 428 13.60 -22.14 9.43
CA ILE A 428 14.58 -21.77 8.39
C ILE A 428 15.23 -20.43 8.75
N MET A 429 14.44 -19.41 9.08
CA MET A 429 14.94 -18.07 9.40
C MET A 429 15.80 -18.07 10.66
N PHE A 430 15.39 -18.79 11.70
CA PHE A 430 16.15 -18.95 12.93
C PHE A 430 17.57 -19.46 12.66
N TRP A 431 17.73 -20.52 11.87
CA TRP A 431 19.05 -21.06 11.54
C TRP A 431 19.86 -20.13 10.63
N LYS A 432 19.22 -19.42 9.69
CA LYS A 432 19.88 -18.37 8.91
C LYS A 432 20.43 -17.26 9.82
N ASP A 433 19.64 -16.80 10.79
CA ASP A 433 20.02 -15.76 11.75
C ASP A 433 21.13 -16.20 12.69
N ILE A 434 21.04 -17.42 13.25
CA ILE A 434 22.10 -18.02 14.07
C ILE A 434 23.43 -18.05 13.30
N THR A 435 23.40 -18.45 12.02
CA THR A 435 24.61 -18.65 11.23
C THR A 435 25.17 -17.36 10.62
N ARG A 436 24.40 -16.27 10.57
CA ARG A 436 24.88 -14.90 10.25
C ARG A 436 25.10 -14.02 11.49
N PHE A 437 25.13 -14.64 12.67
CA PHE A 437 25.38 -14.00 13.97
C PHE A 437 24.35 -12.93 14.37
N ALA A 438 23.16 -12.94 13.75
CA ALA A 438 22.03 -12.07 14.08
C ALA A 438 21.25 -12.65 15.26
N TYR A 439 21.88 -12.77 16.42
CA TYR A 439 21.30 -13.49 17.56
C TYR A 439 20.03 -12.84 18.11
N ASN A 440 19.92 -11.51 18.07
CA ASN A 440 18.72 -10.81 18.51
C ASN A 440 17.53 -11.09 17.57
N ASN A 441 17.79 -11.19 16.26
CA ASN A 441 16.79 -11.60 15.26
C ASN A 441 16.26 -13.02 15.53
N ALA A 442 17.20 -13.96 15.81
CA ALA A 442 16.85 -15.32 16.19
C ALA A 442 16.05 -15.38 17.51
N GLU A 443 16.29 -14.45 18.44
CA GLU A 443 15.50 -14.33 19.67
C GLU A 443 14.08 -13.84 19.41
N LEU A 444 13.91 -12.79 18.59
CA LEU A 444 12.61 -12.24 18.18
C LEU A 444 11.70 -13.30 17.54
N LEU A 445 12.27 -14.16 16.70
CA LEU A 445 11.56 -15.30 16.10
C LEU A 445 11.06 -16.31 17.14
N ILE A 446 11.83 -16.54 18.21
CA ILE A 446 11.39 -17.42 19.30
C ILE A 446 10.32 -16.74 20.15
N ASP A 447 10.47 -15.44 20.42
CA ASP A 447 9.48 -14.64 21.16
C ASP A 447 8.12 -14.72 20.46
N ALA A 448 8.09 -14.60 19.12
CA ALA A 448 6.87 -14.67 18.33
C ALA A 448 6.07 -15.95 18.58
N VAL A 449 6.75 -17.11 18.55
CA VAL A 449 6.11 -18.41 18.79
C VAL A 449 5.70 -18.57 20.25
N ASP A 450 6.56 -18.18 21.20
CA ASP A 450 6.27 -18.35 22.62
C ASP A 450 5.10 -17.47 23.10
N ASP A 451 4.99 -16.26 22.54
CA ASP A 451 3.89 -15.32 22.82
C ASP A 451 2.57 -15.77 22.19
N TYR A 452 2.56 -16.26 20.94
CA TYR A 452 1.38 -16.89 20.37
C TYR A 452 0.89 -18.06 21.25
N LEU A 453 1.80 -18.89 21.77
CA LEU A 453 1.47 -20.03 22.64
C LEU A 453 0.93 -19.63 24.03
N LYS A 454 0.88 -18.34 24.38
CA LYS A 454 0.18 -17.87 25.59
C LYS A 454 -1.35 -17.85 25.41
N GLY A 455 -1.84 -17.90 24.17
CA GLY A 455 -3.26 -17.97 23.84
C GLY A 455 -3.96 -16.61 23.72
N PRO A 456 -5.26 -16.61 23.38
CA PRO A 456 -6.02 -15.41 23.04
C PRO A 456 -6.09 -14.36 24.15
N GLU A 457 -6.22 -14.77 25.41
CA GLU A 457 -6.25 -13.83 26.56
C GLU A 457 -5.01 -12.94 26.61
N TYR A 458 -3.84 -13.48 26.24
CA TYR A 458 -2.63 -12.68 26.16
C TYR A 458 -2.74 -11.59 25.09
N ILE A 459 -3.32 -11.89 23.93
CA ILE A 459 -3.50 -10.91 22.83
C ILE A 459 -4.56 -9.88 23.21
N LYS A 460 -5.69 -10.29 23.81
CA LYS A 460 -6.77 -9.40 24.24
C LYS A 460 -6.34 -8.35 25.26
N THR A 461 -5.36 -8.66 26.12
CA THR A 461 -4.89 -7.75 27.18
C THR A 461 -3.47 -7.24 26.95
N LEU A 462 -2.89 -7.45 25.77
CA LEU A 462 -1.51 -7.05 25.51
C LEU A 462 -1.41 -5.54 25.43
N ASP A 463 -0.59 -4.94 26.29
CA ASP A 463 -0.07 -3.59 26.05
C ASP A 463 0.86 -3.62 24.83
N GLY A 464 0.30 -3.31 23.67
CA GLY A 464 0.99 -3.37 22.39
C GLY A 464 2.13 -2.36 22.28
N GLU A 465 1.99 -1.17 22.88
CA GLU A 465 3.05 -0.15 22.88
C GLU A 465 4.26 -0.63 23.70
N LYS A 466 4.01 -1.13 24.91
CA LYS A 466 5.06 -1.68 25.76
C LYS A 466 5.73 -2.87 25.10
N SER A 467 4.94 -3.80 24.57
CA SER A 467 5.48 -4.95 23.83
C SER A 467 6.35 -4.50 22.66
N LEU A 468 5.89 -3.51 21.89
CA LEU A 468 6.64 -3.00 20.76
C LEU A 468 7.95 -2.32 21.17
N LYS A 469 7.97 -1.55 22.27
CA LYS A 469 9.20 -0.95 22.82
C LYS A 469 10.20 -2.02 23.26
N GLU A 470 9.73 -3.05 23.98
CA GLU A 470 10.57 -4.15 24.46
C GLU A 470 11.22 -4.93 23.30
N HIS A 471 10.47 -5.22 22.24
CA HIS A 471 10.99 -5.93 21.08
C HIS A 471 11.88 -5.02 20.20
N ASN A 472 11.53 -3.74 20.02
CA ASN A 472 12.39 -2.78 19.31
C ASN A 472 13.74 -2.59 19.99
N ALA A 473 13.82 -2.71 21.33
CA ALA A 473 15.10 -2.65 22.04
C ALA A 473 16.06 -3.79 21.66
N LYS A 474 15.56 -4.86 21.02
CA LYS A 474 16.37 -5.97 20.49
C LYS A 474 16.89 -5.70 19.07
N ASN A 475 16.35 -4.71 18.36
CA ASN A 475 16.89 -4.31 17.06
C ASN A 475 18.36 -3.92 17.20
N GLU A 476 19.15 -4.27 16.19
CA GLU A 476 20.55 -3.86 16.18
C GLU A 476 20.63 -2.35 15.96
N LYS A 477 21.48 -1.68 16.76
CA LYS A 477 21.78 -0.28 16.57
C LYS A 477 22.73 -0.15 15.40
N LEU A 478 22.24 0.39 14.29
CA LEU A 478 23.06 0.69 13.13
C LEU A 478 23.78 2.02 13.35
N VAL A 479 25.06 2.06 12.99
CA VAL A 479 25.89 3.28 13.01
C VAL A 479 26.33 3.61 11.58
N PRO A 480 26.69 4.87 11.28
CA PRO A 480 27.30 5.24 10.00
C PRO A 480 28.43 4.30 9.61
N LEU A 481 28.52 3.94 8.33
CA LEU A 481 29.56 3.03 7.83
C LEU A 481 30.98 3.58 8.04
N SER A 482 31.15 4.90 8.06
CA SER A 482 32.40 5.58 8.41
C SER A 482 32.92 5.16 9.77
N ASP A 483 32.04 5.02 10.76
CA ASP A 483 32.37 4.69 12.15
C ASP A 483 32.82 3.23 12.28
N LEU A 484 32.47 2.41 11.28
CA LEU A 484 32.91 1.02 11.14
C LEU A 484 34.18 0.88 10.29
N GLY A 485 34.77 2.00 9.84
CA GLY A 485 35.96 2.02 8.99
C GLY A 485 35.68 1.93 7.48
N TYR A 486 34.44 2.19 7.05
CA TYR A 486 34.02 2.16 5.65
C TYR A 486 33.53 3.55 5.20
N SER A 487 34.47 4.46 4.94
CA SER A 487 34.19 5.85 4.52
C SER A 487 34.07 6.04 3.00
N GLY A 488 34.34 5.00 2.20
CA GLY A 488 34.24 5.01 0.74
C GLY A 488 33.39 3.86 0.20
N GLU A 489 33.64 3.43 -1.04
CA GLU A 489 32.96 2.27 -1.62
C GLU A 489 33.20 1.01 -0.77
N LEU A 490 32.14 0.22 -0.59
CA LEU A 490 32.23 -1.03 0.14
C LEU A 490 33.13 -2.01 -0.62
N PRO A 491 34.10 -2.67 0.05
CA PRO A 491 34.98 -3.66 -0.59
C PRO A 491 34.26 -4.78 -1.33
N THR A 492 33.04 -5.09 -0.91
CA THR A 492 32.16 -6.06 -1.57
C THR A 492 30.71 -5.60 -1.44
N ASP A 493 29.92 -5.73 -2.51
CA ASP A 493 28.49 -5.44 -2.47
C ASP A 493 27.76 -6.42 -1.54
N PRO A 494 27.05 -5.98 -0.49
CA PRO A 494 26.37 -6.87 0.47
C PRO A 494 25.38 -7.85 -0.18
N TYR A 495 24.77 -7.47 -1.30
CA TYR A 495 23.76 -8.26 -2.02
C TYR A 495 24.31 -9.19 -3.11
N LYS A 496 25.64 -9.15 -3.37
CA LYS A 496 26.26 -10.12 -4.27
C LYS A 496 26.13 -11.55 -3.74
N TYR A 497 25.56 -12.45 -4.53
CA TYR A 497 25.42 -13.85 -4.15
C TYR A 497 26.75 -14.60 -4.27
N GLU A 498 27.05 -15.45 -3.28
CA GLU A 498 28.24 -16.30 -3.22
C GLU A 498 27.83 -17.70 -2.73
N SER A 499 28.13 -18.72 -3.53
CA SER A 499 27.76 -20.10 -3.25
C SER A 499 28.83 -20.84 -2.44
N LEU A 500 28.38 -21.70 -1.54
CA LEU A 500 29.23 -22.73 -0.93
C LEU A 500 29.22 -24.01 -1.78
N ASN A 501 30.39 -24.66 -1.90
CA ASN A 501 30.47 -25.99 -2.50
C ASN A 501 29.89 -27.07 -1.55
N ARG A 502 29.72 -28.31 -2.03
CA ARG A 502 29.06 -29.39 -1.26
C ARG A 502 29.74 -29.67 0.09
N LEU A 503 31.07 -29.75 0.12
CA LEU A 503 31.83 -30.01 1.35
C LEU A 503 31.73 -28.83 2.33
N GLN A 504 31.83 -27.60 1.82
CA GLN A 504 31.65 -26.39 2.62
C GLN A 504 30.23 -26.29 3.20
N LYS A 505 29.19 -26.63 2.43
CA LYS A 505 27.81 -26.69 2.93
C LYS A 505 27.67 -27.70 4.07
N LEU A 506 28.20 -28.90 3.90
CA LEU A 506 28.21 -29.91 4.95
C LEU A 506 28.93 -29.38 6.21
N TRP A 507 30.13 -28.84 6.04
CA TRP A 507 30.91 -28.27 7.13
C TRP A 507 30.19 -27.10 7.83
N TYR A 508 29.53 -26.23 7.06
CA TYR A 508 28.73 -25.11 7.56
C TYR A 508 27.58 -25.60 8.44
N VAL A 509 26.88 -26.66 8.05
CA VAL A 509 25.77 -27.20 8.84
C VAL A 509 26.28 -27.88 10.11
N ILE A 510 27.22 -28.83 10.00
CA ILE A 510 27.65 -29.64 11.14
C ILE A 510 28.40 -28.83 12.20
N THR A 511 29.05 -27.73 11.83
CA THR A 511 29.76 -26.84 12.76
C THR A 511 28.93 -25.66 13.23
N ILE A 512 27.70 -25.51 12.70
CA ILE A 512 26.85 -24.32 12.86
C ILE A 512 27.64 -23.08 12.46
N ASN A 513 28.14 -23.04 11.23
CA ASN A 513 29.04 -22.00 10.71
C ASN A 513 30.23 -21.69 11.64
N GLY A 514 30.90 -22.73 12.16
CA GLY A 514 32.09 -22.59 12.98
C GLY A 514 31.86 -22.32 14.49
N HIS A 515 30.62 -22.27 14.98
CA HIS A 515 30.35 -22.15 16.42
C HIS A 515 30.88 -23.33 17.25
N LEU A 516 30.92 -24.53 16.67
CA LEU A 516 31.46 -25.72 17.34
C LEU A 516 32.99 -25.85 17.24
N LEU A 517 33.65 -24.95 16.50
CA LEU A 517 35.10 -25.00 16.28
C LEU A 517 35.83 -24.00 17.18
N PRO A 518 37.12 -24.24 17.50
CA PRO A 518 37.95 -23.26 18.18
C PRO A 518 38.23 -22.04 17.30
N ASN A 519 38.44 -20.88 17.94
CA ASN A 519 38.62 -19.59 17.25
C ASN A 519 39.79 -19.56 16.26
N PHE A 520 40.86 -20.35 16.42
CA PHE A 520 41.99 -20.31 15.49
C PHE A 520 41.65 -20.90 14.10
N LEU A 521 40.58 -21.70 13.98
CA LEU A 521 40.10 -22.23 12.69
C LEU A 521 39.19 -21.24 11.93
N LEU A 522 38.78 -20.14 12.58
CA LEU A 522 37.91 -19.13 11.97
C LEU A 522 38.72 -17.99 11.36
N ARG A 523 38.29 -17.52 10.19
CA ARG A 523 38.88 -16.40 9.46
C ARG A 523 38.68 -15.11 10.26
N ARG A 524 39.78 -14.38 10.48
CA ARG A 524 39.80 -13.14 11.28
C ARG A 524 39.28 -11.93 10.51
N THR A 525 39.47 -11.90 9.19
CA THR A 525 39.01 -10.81 8.33
C THR A 525 37.48 -10.74 8.33
N PRO A 526 36.88 -9.61 8.75
CA PRO A 526 35.45 -9.39 8.68
C PRO A 526 34.92 -9.54 7.25
N TYR A 527 33.63 -9.76 7.11
CA TYR A 527 32.98 -9.81 5.79
C TYR A 527 31.66 -9.07 5.78
N ILE A 528 31.39 -8.37 4.67
CA ILE A 528 30.21 -7.53 4.51
C ILE A 528 29.04 -8.39 4.04
N ILE A 529 27.91 -8.26 4.73
CA ILE A 529 26.65 -8.96 4.42
C ILE A 529 25.50 -7.97 4.43
N ALA A 530 24.39 -8.33 3.80
CA ALA A 530 23.16 -7.55 3.91
C ALA A 530 22.61 -7.59 5.34
N TYR A 531 22.09 -6.44 5.79
CA TYR A 531 21.43 -6.31 7.09
C TYR A 531 20.02 -6.93 7.13
N ASP A 532 19.31 -6.88 6.00
CA ASP A 532 17.88 -7.19 5.83
C ASP A 532 17.60 -8.70 5.61
N TRP A 533 16.52 -9.03 4.89
CA TRP A 533 16.12 -10.41 4.57
C TRP A 533 17.13 -11.16 3.67
N PHE A 534 18.01 -10.45 2.95
CA PHE A 534 18.89 -11.08 1.97
C PHE A 534 19.96 -11.93 2.66
N PHE A 535 20.00 -13.23 2.32
CA PHE A 535 20.86 -14.21 2.98
C PHE A 535 21.84 -14.87 2.00
N VAL A 536 23.14 -14.69 2.25
CA VAL A 536 24.21 -15.29 1.43
C VAL A 536 25.14 -16.14 2.29
N PRO A 537 24.97 -17.48 2.33
CA PRO A 537 25.77 -18.34 3.21
C PRO A 537 27.26 -18.35 2.87
N GLY A 538 27.63 -18.12 1.60
CA GLY A 538 29.03 -18.02 1.17
C GLY A 538 29.82 -16.95 1.93
N LYS A 539 29.19 -15.81 2.15
CA LYS A 539 29.77 -14.65 2.84
C LYS A 539 29.94 -14.85 4.34
N ASN A 540 29.02 -15.62 4.93
CA ASN A 540 29.02 -15.93 6.36
C ASN A 540 30.11 -16.95 6.74
N TYR A 541 30.56 -17.76 5.77
CA TYR A 541 31.28 -19.00 6.02
C TYR A 541 32.58 -18.84 6.80
N MET A 542 32.64 -19.47 7.98
CA MET A 542 33.81 -19.62 8.83
C MET A 542 34.46 -18.28 9.25
N LYS A 543 33.64 -17.23 9.42
CA LYS A 543 34.07 -15.89 9.85
C LYS A 543 34.00 -15.75 11.38
N LYS A 544 34.88 -14.93 11.96
CA LYS A 544 34.74 -14.47 13.36
C LYS A 544 33.80 -13.30 13.53
N THR A 545 33.74 -12.45 12.50
CA THR A 545 33.03 -11.17 12.54
C THR A 545 32.39 -10.94 11.18
N LEU A 546 31.14 -10.49 11.19
CA LEU A 546 30.40 -10.04 10.01
C LEU A 546 30.07 -8.56 10.19
N VAL A 547 29.99 -7.82 9.10
CA VAL A 547 29.54 -6.43 9.07
C VAL A 547 28.23 -6.43 8.30
N ALA A 548 27.12 -6.28 9.03
CA ALA A 548 25.79 -6.23 8.46
C ALA A 548 25.50 -4.82 7.99
N VAL A 549 25.28 -4.63 6.69
CA VAL A 549 25.18 -3.32 6.05
C VAL A 549 23.78 -3.08 5.53
N ASN A 550 23.21 -1.94 5.91
CA ASN A 550 22.07 -1.33 5.23
C ASN A 550 22.62 -0.33 4.20
N LYS A 551 22.61 -0.76 2.93
CA LYS A 551 23.16 0.02 1.82
C LYS A 551 22.36 1.29 1.53
N ASN A 552 21.05 1.28 1.74
CA ASN A 552 20.18 2.42 1.41
C ASN A 552 20.47 3.60 2.34
N ASN A 553 20.70 3.33 3.62
CA ASN A 553 20.96 4.35 4.62
C ASN A 553 22.46 4.57 4.90
N MET A 554 23.35 3.86 4.21
CA MET A 554 24.79 3.88 4.44
C MET A 554 25.17 3.67 5.92
N THR A 555 24.49 2.72 6.58
CA THR A 555 24.71 2.35 7.98
C THR A 555 24.98 0.85 8.12
N GLY A 556 25.52 0.43 9.26
CA GLY A 556 25.76 -0.99 9.53
C GLY A 556 25.96 -1.33 11.00
N ALA A 557 26.13 -2.62 11.27
CA ALA A 557 26.43 -3.16 12.59
C ALA A 557 27.46 -4.29 12.52
N ILE A 558 28.29 -4.40 13.55
CA ILE A 558 29.27 -5.48 13.69
C ILE A 558 28.62 -6.66 14.42
N ARG A 559 28.64 -7.84 13.79
CA ARG A 559 28.14 -9.09 14.36
C ARG A 559 29.31 -10.04 14.64
N PRO A 560 29.84 -10.11 15.88
CA PRO A 560 30.86 -11.08 16.26
C PRO A 560 30.23 -12.44 16.60
N ILE A 561 30.96 -13.52 16.34
CA ILE A 561 30.55 -14.86 16.78
C ILE A 561 30.43 -14.92 18.31
N ASN A 562 29.29 -15.39 18.81
CA ASN A 562 29.02 -15.51 20.24
C ASN A 562 28.42 -16.89 20.57
N ARG A 563 29.28 -17.82 21.00
CA ARG A 563 28.89 -19.20 21.33
C ARG A 563 27.91 -19.28 22.51
N LYS A 564 28.11 -18.45 23.53
CA LYS A 564 27.23 -18.43 24.72
C LYS A 564 25.80 -18.05 24.31
N LYS A 565 25.62 -16.98 23.54
CA LYS A 565 24.31 -16.57 23.01
C LYS A 565 23.74 -17.63 22.07
N CYS A 566 24.53 -18.14 21.13
CA CYS A 566 24.11 -19.18 20.17
C CYS A 566 23.53 -20.41 20.87
N PHE A 567 24.27 -21.03 21.79
CA PHE A 567 23.80 -22.26 22.45
C PHE A 567 22.66 -22.00 23.45
N ALA A 568 22.61 -20.83 24.08
CA ALA A 568 21.47 -20.42 24.89
C ALA A 568 20.19 -20.31 24.05
N LEU A 569 20.27 -19.68 22.88
CA LEU A 569 19.15 -19.55 21.94
C LEU A 569 18.73 -20.89 21.37
N ILE A 570 19.66 -21.76 20.98
CA ILE A 570 19.34 -23.13 20.51
C ILE A 570 18.60 -23.92 21.61
N LYS A 571 19.02 -23.79 22.88
CA LYS A 571 18.31 -24.41 24.01
C LYS A 571 16.89 -23.86 24.17
N ARG A 572 16.72 -22.53 24.10
CA ARG A 572 15.41 -21.86 24.18
C ARG A 572 14.50 -22.25 23.02
N TYR A 573 15.01 -22.20 21.79
CA TYR A 573 14.34 -22.66 20.57
C TYR A 573 13.80 -24.08 20.71
N ARG A 574 14.63 -25.03 21.16
CA ARG A 574 14.19 -26.43 21.38
C ARG A 574 13.07 -26.52 22.43
N LYS A 575 13.15 -25.74 23.51
CA LYS A 575 12.11 -25.69 24.55
C LYS A 575 10.78 -25.18 23.98
N VAL A 576 10.80 -24.07 23.24
CA VAL A 576 9.60 -23.46 22.63
C VAL A 576 9.01 -24.38 21.56
N LEU A 577 9.82 -25.00 20.70
CA LEU A 577 9.33 -25.98 19.73
C LEU A 577 8.73 -27.23 20.39
N SER A 578 9.30 -27.68 21.51
CA SER A 578 8.73 -28.79 22.27
C SER A 578 7.37 -28.41 22.88
N LYS A 579 7.24 -27.17 23.39
CA LYS A 579 5.97 -26.62 23.86
C LYS A 579 4.95 -26.55 22.71
N TYR A 580 5.32 -25.92 21.58
CA TYR A 580 4.51 -25.84 20.38
C TYR A 580 3.97 -27.22 19.97
N LYS A 581 4.84 -28.21 19.78
CA LYS A 581 4.45 -29.57 19.37
C LYS A 581 3.42 -30.20 20.32
N LYS A 582 3.47 -29.88 21.62
CA LYS A 582 2.58 -30.43 22.64
C LYS A 582 1.26 -29.68 22.77
N THR A 583 1.24 -28.36 22.53
CA THR A 583 0.12 -27.51 22.93
C THR A 583 -0.55 -26.72 21.81
N HIS A 584 0.08 -26.55 20.63
CA HIS A 584 -0.42 -25.67 19.57
C HIS A 584 -1.88 -25.97 19.18
N ALA A 585 -2.26 -27.24 18.97
CA ALA A 585 -3.65 -27.58 18.62
C ALA A 585 -4.69 -27.11 19.65
N LYS A 586 -4.35 -27.09 20.95
CA LYS A 586 -5.23 -26.53 21.99
C LYS A 586 -5.25 -25.01 21.99
N VAL A 587 -4.09 -24.40 21.71
CA VAL A 587 -3.95 -22.95 21.56
C VAL A 587 -4.75 -22.46 20.34
N ASP A 588 -4.65 -23.17 19.21
CA ASP A 588 -5.42 -22.90 18.00
C ASP A 588 -6.91 -22.94 18.28
N GLN A 589 -7.39 -23.99 18.95
CA GLN A 589 -8.79 -24.09 19.32
C GLN A 589 -9.22 -22.94 20.23
N ALA A 590 -8.41 -22.55 21.22
CA ALA A 590 -8.73 -21.41 22.09
C ALA A 590 -8.85 -20.09 21.32
N TYR A 591 -7.98 -19.84 20.33
CA TYR A 591 -8.10 -18.68 19.45
C TYR A 591 -9.38 -18.72 18.63
N ARG A 592 -9.75 -19.87 18.04
CA ARG A 592 -11.02 -20.03 17.31
C ARG A 592 -12.23 -19.78 18.21
N ASP A 593 -12.19 -20.30 19.43
CA ASP A 593 -13.27 -20.14 20.40
C ASP A 593 -13.44 -18.67 20.82
N SER A 594 -12.32 -17.92 20.88
CA SER A 594 -12.31 -16.49 21.22
C SER A 594 -12.55 -15.56 20.03
N PHE A 595 -12.51 -16.07 18.80
CA PHE A 595 -12.56 -15.25 17.58
C PHE A 595 -13.82 -14.37 17.52
N LYS A 596 -14.99 -14.94 17.83
CA LYS A 596 -16.26 -14.22 17.82
C LYS A 596 -16.30 -13.06 18.80
N GLU A 597 -15.67 -13.21 19.96
CA GLU A 597 -15.60 -12.15 20.97
C GLU A 597 -14.70 -11.01 20.48
N MET A 598 -13.49 -11.34 20.03
CA MET A 598 -12.45 -10.38 19.61
C MET A 598 -12.84 -9.52 18.41
N THR A 599 -13.84 -9.93 17.64
CA THR A 599 -14.34 -9.21 16.46
C THR A 599 -15.64 -8.45 16.73
N THR A 600 -16.16 -8.49 17.96
CA THR A 600 -17.35 -7.73 18.33
C THR A 600 -17.02 -6.27 18.64
N GLU A 601 -17.97 -5.39 18.35
CA GLU A 601 -17.89 -4.00 18.78
C GLU A 601 -17.81 -3.86 20.30
N LYS A 602 -18.55 -4.70 21.05
CA LYS A 602 -18.51 -4.69 22.52
C LYS A 602 -17.08 -4.86 23.04
N PHE A 603 -16.37 -5.89 22.56
CA PHE A 603 -14.98 -6.12 22.92
C PHE A 603 -14.10 -4.91 22.59
N TRP A 604 -14.26 -4.33 21.40
CA TRP A 604 -13.46 -3.20 20.97
C TRP A 604 -13.76 -1.92 21.75
N ARG A 605 -15.00 -1.64 22.14
CA ARG A 605 -15.32 -0.50 23.01
C ARG A 605 -14.66 -0.63 24.37
N ASP A 606 -14.73 -1.83 24.96
CA ASP A 606 -14.05 -2.13 26.23
C ASP A 606 -12.52 -1.97 26.10
N TYR A 607 -11.93 -2.48 25.02
CA TYR A 607 -10.49 -2.41 24.73
C TYR A 607 -10.00 -0.97 24.43
N LEU A 608 -10.81 -0.17 23.74
CA LEU A 608 -10.49 1.21 23.36
C LEU A 608 -10.79 2.21 24.49
N HIS A 609 -11.58 1.80 25.48
CA HIS A 609 -12.10 2.61 26.58
C HIS A 609 -13.02 3.76 26.13
N ILE A 610 -14.06 3.43 25.34
CA ILE A 610 -15.01 4.40 24.74
C ILE A 610 -16.48 4.05 24.88
#